data_AF-A0A2E9W0Z9-F1
#
_entry.id   AF-A0A2E9W0Z9-F1
#
_cell.length_a   1.000
_cell.length_b   1.000
_cell.length_c   1.000
_cell.angle_alpha   90.00
_cell.angle_beta   90.00
_cell.angle_gamma   90.00
#
_symmetry.space_group_name_H-M   'P 1'
#
loop_
_entity.id
_entity.type
_entity.pdbx_description
1 polymer ?
#
loop_
_entity_poly.entity_id
_entity_poly.type
_entity_poly.pdbx_seq_one_letter_code
_entity_poly.pdbx_strand_id
1 'polypeptide(L)'
;MERPDIDWDDTDGFTNGTVGPTGRRVFFIQARRGDAIISLKLEKQQMAGLAEFLEKMLADLPPVSHPSLQPDGDPVTGVLVFEAPEEADWVIGSLGVTYQQSTDRLVLIAEELIRDEDLKPAQARFPLRREQVESFIESARALVAAGRPPCDWCGAPLEPEAGGWCPCAN
;
A
#
# COMPACT_ATOMS: atom_id res chain seq x y z
N MET A 1 13.94 3.88 -19.42
CA MET A 1 13.95 2.83 -18.39
C MET A 1 12.73 1.97 -18.66
N GLU A 2 12.91 0.66 -18.82
CA GLU A 2 11.77 -0.25 -19.00
C GLU A 2 10.96 -0.29 -17.70
N ARG A 3 9.66 -0.08 -17.80
CA ARG A 3 8.74 -0.06 -16.67
C ARG A 3 8.28 -1.49 -16.43
N PRO A 4 8.51 -2.08 -15.25
CA PRO A 4 8.24 -3.50 -15.05
C PRO A 4 6.74 -3.77 -14.98
N ASP A 5 6.26 -4.65 -15.85
CA ASP A 5 5.01 -5.38 -15.65
C ASP A 5 5.27 -6.54 -14.67
N ILE A 6 4.45 -6.65 -13.62
CA ILE A 6 4.58 -7.68 -12.59
C ILE A 6 3.34 -8.57 -12.59
N ASP A 7 3.53 -9.86 -12.81
CA ASP A 7 2.51 -10.90 -12.62
C ASP A 7 3.15 -12.07 -11.86
N TRP A 8 3.18 -11.96 -10.54
CA TRP A 8 3.72 -12.99 -9.66
C TRP A 8 2.65 -14.01 -9.28
N ASP A 9 3.06 -15.25 -9.06
CA ASP A 9 2.18 -16.33 -8.60
C ASP A 9 1.88 -16.26 -7.09
N ASP A 10 2.76 -15.63 -6.30
CA ASP A 10 2.57 -15.31 -4.88
C ASP A 10 3.44 -14.11 -4.50
N THR A 11 3.19 -13.51 -3.34
CA THR A 11 4.00 -12.41 -2.79
C THR A 11 4.60 -12.84 -1.46
N ASP A 12 5.93 -12.76 -1.32
CA ASP A 12 6.61 -13.19 -0.10
C ASP A 12 6.47 -12.13 1.00
N GLY A 13 6.56 -10.85 0.62
CA GLY A 13 6.41 -9.74 1.55
C GLY A 13 5.71 -8.55 0.91
N PHE A 14 4.84 -7.88 1.67
CA PHE A 14 4.12 -6.70 1.24
C PHE A 14 4.08 -5.68 2.37
N THR A 15 4.49 -4.45 2.09
CA THR A 15 4.62 -3.40 3.11
C THR A 15 4.32 -2.02 2.53
N ASN A 16 4.18 -1.03 3.41
CA ASN A 16 4.02 0.37 3.04
C ASN A 16 4.99 1.24 3.83
N GLY A 17 5.26 2.42 3.29
CA GLY A 17 6.16 3.36 3.93
C GLY A 17 6.04 4.77 3.39
N THR A 18 6.78 5.66 4.04
CA THR A 18 6.87 7.06 3.61
C THR A 18 8.31 7.56 3.65
N VAL A 19 8.66 8.41 2.71
CA VAL A 19 9.94 9.11 2.66
C VAL A 19 9.71 10.62 2.75
N GLY A 20 10.56 11.32 3.49
CA GLY A 20 10.52 12.78 3.65
C GLY A 20 9.84 13.29 4.93
N PRO A 21 9.88 14.61 5.18
CA PRO A 21 9.39 15.20 6.41
C PRO A 21 7.86 15.21 6.48
N THR A 22 7.31 15.23 7.70
CA THR A 22 5.87 15.34 7.94
C THR A 22 5.28 16.56 7.20
N GLY A 23 4.23 16.33 6.39
CA GLY A 23 3.62 17.36 5.53
C GLY A 23 4.13 17.36 4.08
N ARG A 24 5.29 16.75 3.79
CA ARG A 24 5.81 16.53 2.42
C ARG A 24 6.22 15.08 2.19
N ARG A 25 5.53 14.15 2.88
CA ARG A 25 5.78 12.71 2.77
C ARG A 25 5.34 12.20 1.40
N VAL A 26 6.21 11.42 0.78
CA VAL A 26 5.87 10.59 -0.37
C VAL A 26 5.54 9.20 0.14
N PHE A 27 4.41 8.66 -0.29
CA PHE A 27 3.92 7.34 0.13
C PHE A 27 4.34 6.29 -0.89
N PHE A 28 4.63 5.10 -0.39
CA PHE A 28 5.03 3.96 -1.19
C PHE A 28 4.35 2.68 -0.70
N ILE A 29 4.14 1.75 -1.63
CA ILE A 29 3.97 0.33 -1.33
C ILE A 29 5.18 -0.42 -1.89
N GLN A 30 5.59 -1.46 -1.17
CA GLN A 30 6.67 -2.35 -1.57
C GLN A 30 6.20 -3.79 -1.54
N ALA A 31 6.56 -4.55 -2.57
CA ALA A 31 6.30 -5.97 -2.66
C ALA A 31 7.60 -6.71 -2.96
N ARG A 32 7.75 -7.90 -2.38
CA ARG A 32 8.92 -8.77 -2.55
C ARG A 32 8.52 -10.16 -3.04
N ARG A 33 9.31 -10.69 -3.98
CA ARG A 33 9.27 -12.09 -4.42
C ARG A 33 10.70 -12.58 -4.68
N GLY A 34 11.17 -13.55 -3.90
CA GLY A 34 12.56 -14.00 -3.90
C GLY A 34 13.52 -12.84 -3.61
N ASP A 35 14.34 -12.52 -4.60
CA ASP A 35 15.29 -11.39 -4.56
C ASP A 35 14.76 -10.13 -5.26
N ALA A 36 13.58 -10.19 -5.89
CA ALA A 36 12.96 -9.03 -6.53
C ALA A 36 12.17 -8.21 -5.51
N ILE A 37 12.43 -6.89 -5.47
CA ILE A 37 11.65 -5.91 -4.73
C ILE A 37 11.18 -4.85 -5.72
N ILE A 38 9.90 -4.49 -5.64
CA ILE A 38 9.32 -3.38 -6.40
C ILE A 38 8.80 -2.31 -5.46
N SER A 39 9.02 -1.04 -5.80
CA SER A 39 8.66 0.14 -5.02
C SER A 39 7.75 1.05 -5.84
N LEU A 40 6.46 1.05 -5.52
CA LEU A 40 5.46 1.83 -6.24
C LEU A 40 5.03 3.04 -5.42
N LYS A 41 5.04 4.20 -6.06
CA LYS A 41 4.59 5.46 -5.43
C LYS A 41 3.08 5.60 -5.57
N LEU A 42 2.42 6.01 -4.50
CA LEU A 42 0.97 6.27 -4.50
C LEU A 42 0.62 7.54 -3.72
N GLU A 43 -0.59 8.03 -3.93
CA GLU A 43 -1.13 9.15 -3.16
C GLU A 43 -1.59 8.73 -1.76
N LYS A 44 -1.58 9.68 -0.82
CA LYS A 44 -2.09 9.46 0.53
C LYS A 44 -3.54 8.94 0.52
N GLN A 45 -4.38 9.50 -0.36
CA GLN A 45 -5.80 9.11 -0.45
C GLN A 45 -5.97 7.70 -1.03
N GLN A 46 -5.14 7.31 -2.00
CA GLN A 46 -5.11 5.94 -2.51
C GLN A 46 -4.71 4.94 -1.42
N MET A 47 -3.69 5.25 -0.60
CA MET A 47 -3.30 4.39 0.52
C MET A 47 -4.43 4.26 1.56
N ALA A 48 -5.05 5.37 1.94
CA ALA A 48 -6.15 5.38 2.90
C ALA A 48 -7.35 4.57 2.40
N GLY A 49 -7.77 4.81 1.14
CA GLY A 49 -8.88 4.11 0.51
C GLY A 49 -8.61 2.62 0.33
N LEU A 50 -7.38 2.25 -0.03
CA LEU A 50 -6.99 0.85 -0.15
C LEU A 50 -7.08 0.12 1.21
N ALA A 51 -6.58 0.73 2.28
CA ALA A 51 -6.65 0.13 3.62
C ALA A 51 -8.10 -0.04 4.10
N GLU A 52 -8.97 0.95 3.87
CA GLU A 52 -10.39 0.87 4.21
C GLU A 52 -11.10 -0.22 3.38
N PHE A 53 -10.84 -0.28 2.08
CA PHE A 53 -11.43 -1.26 1.19
C PHE A 53 -11.00 -2.70 1.57
N LEU A 54 -9.71 -2.91 1.81
CA LEU A 54 -9.17 -4.21 2.19
C LEU A 54 -9.72 -4.71 3.53
N GLU A 55 -9.91 -3.83 4.51
CA GLU A 55 -10.53 -4.21 5.79
C GLU A 55 -11.95 -4.73 5.59
N LYS A 56 -12.79 -3.99 4.83
CA LYS A 56 -14.16 -4.41 4.54
C LYS A 56 -14.18 -5.72 3.79
N MET A 57 -13.33 -5.86 2.77
CA MET A 57 -13.22 -7.09 2.01
C MET A 57 -12.82 -8.27 2.89
N LEU A 58 -11.80 -8.14 3.75
CA LEU A 58 -11.37 -9.18 4.68
C LEU A 58 -12.49 -9.61 5.64
N ALA A 59 -13.25 -8.65 6.18
CA ALA A 59 -14.37 -8.93 7.07
C ALA A 59 -15.50 -9.73 6.40
N ASP A 60 -15.67 -9.55 5.08
CA ASP A 60 -16.69 -10.23 4.28
C ASP A 60 -16.20 -11.57 3.67
N LEU A 61 -14.92 -11.92 3.82
CA LEU A 61 -14.39 -13.17 3.26
C LEU A 61 -14.96 -14.40 3.98
N PRO A 62 -15.22 -15.50 3.24
CA PRO A 62 -15.59 -16.76 3.89
C PRO A 62 -14.46 -17.27 4.78
N PRO A 63 -14.76 -18.10 5.80
CA PRO A 63 -13.74 -18.80 6.57
C PRO A 63 -12.82 -19.59 5.63
N VAL A 64 -11.54 -19.72 6.02
CA VAL A 64 -10.56 -20.49 5.26
C VAL A 64 -11.07 -21.93 5.14
N SER A 65 -11.51 -22.29 3.93
CA SER A 65 -12.30 -23.52 3.72
C SER A 65 -11.43 -24.76 3.53
N HIS A 66 -10.10 -24.61 3.42
CA HIS A 66 -9.19 -25.72 3.17
C HIS A 66 -7.94 -25.62 4.06
N PRO A 67 -7.82 -26.45 5.12
CA PRO A 67 -6.61 -26.51 5.94
C PRO A 67 -5.37 -26.97 5.15
N SER A 68 -5.53 -27.57 3.96
CA SER A 68 -4.46 -27.89 3.02
C SER A 68 -4.00 -26.72 2.14
N LEU A 69 -4.65 -25.55 2.22
CA LEU A 69 -4.15 -24.27 1.69
C LEU A 69 -3.35 -23.49 2.75
N GLN A 70 -3.20 -24.03 3.98
CA GLN A 70 -2.13 -23.56 4.86
C GLN A 70 -0.82 -23.70 4.10
N PRO A 71 0.01 -22.66 4.01
CA PRO A 71 1.30 -22.77 3.36
C PRO A 71 2.08 -23.96 3.92
N ASP A 72 2.54 -24.84 3.04
CA ASP A 72 3.54 -25.90 3.32
C ASP A 72 4.93 -25.31 3.63
N GLY A 73 5.01 -24.04 4.06
CA GLY A 73 6.24 -23.27 4.19
C GLY A 73 6.20 -22.43 5.46
N ASP A 74 7.37 -22.32 6.08
CA ASP A 74 7.72 -21.66 7.33
C ASP A 74 6.76 -20.58 7.87
N PRO A 75 6.59 -20.51 9.21
CA PRO A 75 5.81 -19.47 9.87
C PRO A 75 6.35 -18.09 9.47
N VAL A 76 5.52 -17.27 8.81
CA VAL A 76 5.77 -15.85 8.51
C VAL A 76 7.22 -15.60 8.10
N THR A 77 7.62 -16.10 6.93
CA THR A 77 8.93 -15.78 6.35
C THR A 77 8.92 -14.32 5.89
N GLY A 78 9.33 -13.43 6.80
CA GLY A 78 9.75 -12.07 6.52
C GLY A 78 8.61 -11.05 6.48
N VAL A 79 8.33 -10.40 7.62
CA VAL A 79 7.80 -9.04 7.59
C VAL A 79 8.77 -8.22 6.74
N LEU A 80 8.35 -7.86 5.52
CA LEU A 80 9.15 -6.99 4.68
C LEU A 80 9.26 -5.64 5.39
N VAL A 81 10.47 -5.35 5.85
CA VAL A 81 10.77 -4.03 6.41
C VAL A 81 10.81 -3.05 5.25
N PHE A 82 10.08 -1.95 5.37
CA PHE A 82 10.11 -0.92 4.35
C PHE A 82 11.52 -0.32 4.23
N GLU A 83 12.05 -0.33 3.01
CA GLU A 83 13.34 0.25 2.68
C GLU A 83 13.11 1.46 1.78
N ALA A 84 13.51 2.65 2.23
CA ALA A 84 13.27 3.89 1.50
C ALA A 84 13.91 3.82 0.09
N PRO A 85 13.11 3.81 -1.00
CA PRO A 85 13.65 3.71 -2.34
C PRO A 85 14.29 5.03 -2.77
N GLU A 86 15.37 4.96 -3.56
CA GLU A 86 15.97 6.15 -4.19
C GLU A 86 15.00 6.77 -5.21
N GLU A 87 14.42 5.93 -6.07
CA GLU A 87 13.40 6.29 -7.05
C GLU A 87 12.28 5.24 -7.04
N ALA A 88 11.06 5.67 -7.40
CA ALA A 88 9.95 4.75 -7.61
C ALA A 88 10.11 4.04 -8.95
N ASP A 89 9.71 2.77 -9.05
CA ASP A 89 9.62 2.07 -10.33
C ASP A 89 8.59 2.77 -11.23
N TRP A 90 7.45 3.15 -10.67
CA TRP A 90 6.45 4.02 -11.29
C TRP A 90 5.42 4.53 -10.27
N VAL A 91 4.55 5.45 -10.71
CA VAL A 91 3.48 6.06 -9.91
C VAL A 91 2.17 5.35 -10.20
N ILE A 92 1.43 4.97 -9.16
CA ILE A 92 0.13 4.31 -9.27
C ILE A 92 -0.96 5.31 -9.69
N GLY A 93 -1.65 5.00 -10.79
CA GLY A 93 -2.83 5.74 -11.25
C GLY A 93 -4.12 5.15 -10.70
N SER A 94 -4.26 3.83 -10.73
CA SER A 94 -5.44 3.10 -10.26
C SER A 94 -5.06 1.89 -9.41
N LEU A 95 -5.97 1.51 -8.52
CA LEU A 95 -5.86 0.33 -7.68
C LEU A 95 -7.15 -0.48 -7.80
N GLY A 96 -7.01 -1.79 -7.95
CA GLY A 96 -8.10 -2.76 -7.91
C GLY A 96 -7.73 -3.92 -7.00
N VAL A 97 -8.73 -4.56 -6.41
CA VAL A 97 -8.51 -5.75 -5.58
C VAL A 97 -9.58 -6.77 -5.93
N THR A 98 -9.17 -8.02 -6.06
CA THR A 98 -10.06 -9.17 -6.21
C THR A 98 -9.70 -10.26 -5.22
N TYR A 99 -10.67 -11.13 -4.90
CA TYR A 99 -10.43 -12.28 -4.04
C TYR A 99 -10.46 -13.56 -4.88
N GLN A 100 -9.38 -14.33 -4.80
CA GLN A 100 -9.23 -15.63 -5.47
C GLN A 100 -9.45 -16.75 -4.46
N GLN A 101 -10.66 -17.32 -4.49
CA GLN A 101 -11.07 -18.36 -3.54
C GLN A 101 -10.25 -19.67 -3.66
N SER A 102 -9.78 -20.02 -4.87
CA SER A 102 -9.06 -21.27 -5.11
C SER A 102 -7.72 -21.36 -4.37
N THR A 103 -7.08 -20.21 -4.13
CA THR A 103 -5.76 -20.08 -3.50
C THR A 103 -5.82 -19.30 -2.18
N ASP A 104 -7.01 -18.85 -1.76
CA ASP A 104 -7.21 -17.95 -0.62
C ASP A 104 -6.26 -16.74 -0.67
N ARG A 105 -6.33 -15.97 -1.77
CA ARG A 105 -5.50 -14.78 -1.99
C ARG A 105 -6.35 -13.56 -2.28
N LEU A 106 -5.98 -12.42 -1.70
CA LEU A 106 -6.43 -11.11 -2.15
C LEU A 106 -5.42 -10.62 -3.19
N VAL A 107 -5.84 -10.50 -4.44
CA VAL A 107 -4.96 -10.06 -5.53
C VAL A 107 -5.12 -8.56 -5.69
N LEU A 108 -4.09 -7.81 -5.27
CA LEU A 108 -3.97 -6.38 -5.49
C LEU A 108 -3.45 -6.14 -6.92
N ILE A 109 -4.14 -5.29 -7.66
CA ILE A 109 -3.79 -4.88 -9.02
C ILE A 109 -3.51 -3.38 -8.97
N ALA A 110 -2.30 -2.99 -9.35
CA ALA A 110 -1.90 -1.60 -9.48
C ALA A 110 -1.60 -1.30 -10.95
N GLU A 111 -2.10 -0.18 -11.46
CA GLU A 111 -1.77 0.27 -12.81
C GLU A 111 -1.05 1.62 -12.76
N GLU A 112 -0.08 1.77 -13.65
CA GLU A 112 0.71 2.98 -13.76
C GLU A 112 -0.13 4.20 -14.18
N LEU A 113 0.14 5.33 -13.55
CA LEU A 113 -0.32 6.64 -13.98
C LEU A 113 0.46 7.09 -15.21
N ILE A 114 -0.15 6.96 -16.38
CA ILE A 114 0.35 7.52 -17.64
C ILE A 114 -0.39 8.82 -17.97
N ARG A 115 0.32 9.77 -18.59
CA ARG A 115 -0.27 11.02 -19.11
C ARG A 115 -0.53 10.98 -20.62
N ASP A 116 0.16 10.08 -21.29
CA ASP A 116 0.09 9.88 -22.73
C ASP A 116 -0.74 8.63 -23.00
N GLU A 117 -1.91 8.81 -23.61
CA GLU A 117 -2.87 7.73 -23.88
C GLU A 117 -2.37 6.75 -24.95
N ASP A 118 -1.35 7.13 -25.74
CA ASP A 118 -0.74 6.24 -26.75
C ASP A 118 0.25 5.25 -26.11
N LEU A 119 0.63 5.46 -24.84
CA LEU A 119 1.47 4.53 -24.09
C LEU A 119 0.62 3.49 -23.36
N LYS A 120 1.06 2.23 -23.40
CA LYS A 120 0.50 1.19 -22.54
C LYS A 120 0.98 1.43 -21.09
N PRO A 121 0.09 1.46 -20.08
CA PRO A 121 0.50 1.55 -18.68
C PRO A 121 1.09 0.22 -18.22
N ALA A 122 2.15 0.27 -17.41
CA ALA A 122 2.63 -0.92 -16.69
C ALA A 122 1.58 -1.37 -15.67
N GLN A 123 1.48 -2.68 -15.45
CA GLN A 123 0.59 -3.27 -14.45
C GLN A 123 1.37 -4.15 -13.49
N ALA A 124 1.02 -4.09 -12.20
CA ALA A 124 1.50 -5.03 -11.19
C ALA A 124 0.35 -5.78 -10.53
N ARG A 125 0.52 -7.09 -10.37
CA ARG A 125 -0.41 -8.00 -9.72
C ARG A 125 0.29 -8.68 -8.56
N PHE A 126 -0.23 -8.47 -7.36
CA PHE A 126 0.30 -9.00 -6.11
C PHE A 126 -0.75 -9.89 -5.45
N PRO A 127 -0.66 -11.23 -5.58
CA PRO A 127 -1.43 -12.13 -4.75
C PRO A 127 -0.94 -12.02 -3.30
N LEU A 128 -1.81 -11.61 -2.38
CA LEU A 128 -1.52 -11.39 -0.97
C LEU A 128 -2.28 -12.37 -0.09
N ARG A 129 -1.63 -12.82 0.97
CA ARG A 129 -2.25 -13.62 2.04
C ARG A 129 -3.03 -12.70 2.98
N ARG A 130 -4.00 -13.25 3.71
CA ARG A 130 -4.84 -12.48 4.63
C ARG A 130 -3.99 -11.77 5.69
N GLU A 131 -2.98 -12.43 6.23
CA GLU A 131 -2.09 -11.89 7.27
C GLU A 131 -1.24 -10.71 6.76
N GLN A 132 -0.78 -10.78 5.50
CA GLN A 132 -0.07 -9.67 4.85
C GLN A 132 -1.00 -8.46 4.67
N VAL A 133 -2.25 -8.71 4.29
CA VAL A 133 -3.26 -7.65 4.15
C VAL A 133 -3.59 -7.02 5.50
N GLU A 134 -3.76 -7.81 6.55
CA GLU A 134 -3.99 -7.31 7.93
C GLU A 134 -2.84 -6.42 8.39
N SER A 135 -1.60 -6.90 8.24
CA SER A 135 -0.40 -6.12 8.59
C SER A 135 -0.29 -4.84 7.76
N PHE A 136 -0.66 -4.89 6.47
CA PHE A 136 -0.68 -3.72 5.60
C PHE A 136 -1.73 -2.70 6.06
N ILE A 137 -2.94 -3.14 6.42
CA ILE A 137 -4.02 -2.24 6.87
C ILE A 137 -3.61 -1.49 8.13
N GLU A 138 -3.07 -2.20 9.12
CA GLU A 138 -2.64 -1.60 10.39
C GLU A 138 -1.56 -0.53 10.16
N SER A 139 -0.51 -0.88 9.43
CA SER A 139 0.60 0.02 9.12
C SER A 139 0.17 1.21 8.25
N ALA A 140 -0.66 0.97 7.22
CA ALA A 140 -1.16 2.03 6.34
C ALA A 140 -2.00 3.06 7.11
N ARG A 141 -2.86 2.60 8.02
CA ARG A 141 -3.65 3.49 8.89
C ARG A 141 -2.76 4.33 9.78
N ALA A 142 -1.79 3.71 10.43
CA ALA A 142 -0.84 4.42 11.28
C ALA A 142 -0.08 5.50 10.48
N LEU A 143 0.40 5.17 9.26
CA LEU A 143 1.11 6.13 8.40
C LEU A 143 0.23 7.29 7.93
N VAL A 144 -1.01 6.99 7.52
CA VAL A 144 -1.98 7.99 7.06
C VAL A 144 -2.39 8.92 8.21
N ALA A 145 -2.59 8.37 9.41
CA ALA A 145 -2.96 9.07 10.63
C ALA A 145 -1.81 9.87 11.23
N ALA A 146 -0.56 9.44 11.05
CA ALA A 146 0.66 10.16 11.45
C ALA A 146 0.94 11.46 10.66
N GLY A 147 -0.11 12.03 10.04
CA GLY A 147 -0.11 13.38 9.51
C GLY A 147 -0.11 14.45 10.60
N ARG A 148 -0.25 15.72 10.20
CA ARG A 148 -0.27 16.83 11.17
C ARG A 148 -1.53 16.71 12.04
N PRO A 149 -1.43 16.94 13.37
CA PRO A 149 -2.62 17.00 14.20
C PRO A 149 -3.58 18.07 13.66
N PRO A 150 -4.91 17.81 13.73
CA PRO A 150 -5.89 18.81 13.35
C PRO A 150 -5.79 20.01 14.30
N CYS A 151 -6.00 21.21 13.78
CA CYS A 151 -6.16 22.41 14.59
C CYS A 151 -7.43 22.30 15.43
N ASP A 152 -7.35 22.56 16.73
CA ASP A 152 -8.50 22.52 17.65
C ASP A 152 -9.60 23.54 17.32
N TRP A 153 -9.33 24.54 16.47
CA TRP A 153 -10.29 25.60 16.12
C TRP A 153 -10.97 25.39 14.77
N CYS A 154 -10.23 24.98 13.74
CA CYS A 154 -10.77 24.85 12.38
C CYS A 154 -10.68 23.43 11.79
N GLY A 155 -10.03 22.50 12.50
CA GLY A 155 -9.81 21.13 12.02
C GLY A 155 -8.73 20.98 10.94
N ALA A 156 -8.14 22.08 10.44
CA ALA A 156 -7.12 22.04 9.40
C ALA A 156 -5.77 21.49 9.94
N PRO A 157 -4.96 20.78 9.14
CA PRO A 157 -3.67 20.24 9.59
C PRO A 157 -2.66 21.34 9.96
N LEU A 158 -2.09 21.30 11.18
CA LEU A 158 -1.19 22.36 11.70
C LEU A 158 0.16 22.48 10.97
N GLU A 159 0.53 23.69 10.53
CA GLU A 159 1.81 23.94 9.86
C GLU A 159 3.02 23.72 10.80
N PRO A 160 4.02 22.90 10.41
CA PRO A 160 5.18 22.62 11.25
C PRO A 160 6.08 23.85 11.41
N GLU A 161 6.21 24.66 10.35
CA GLU A 161 7.03 25.88 10.33
C GLU A 161 6.39 27.02 11.14
N ALA A 162 5.08 26.93 11.39
CA ALA A 162 4.33 27.91 12.19
C ALA A 162 4.26 27.53 13.69
N GLY A 163 4.96 26.48 14.14
CA GLY A 163 5.00 26.10 15.55
C GLY A 163 3.63 25.70 16.13
N GLY A 164 2.72 25.16 15.32
CA GLY A 164 1.35 24.84 15.75
C GLY A 164 0.38 26.01 15.71
N TRP A 165 0.78 27.15 15.17
CA TRP A 165 -0.11 28.29 14.93
C TRP A 165 -1.03 28.04 13.73
N CYS A 166 -2.30 28.45 13.85
CA CYS A 166 -3.31 28.35 12.81
C CYS A 166 -3.67 29.75 12.29
N PRO A 167 -3.65 30.00 10.96
CA PRO A 167 -4.07 31.28 10.38
C PRO A 167 -5.51 31.68 10.66
N CYS A 168 -6.38 30.71 10.97
CA CYS A 168 -7.77 30.94 11.35
C CYS A 168 -7.91 31.47 12.80
N ALA A 169 -6.80 31.61 13.53
CA ALA A 169 -6.78 32.13 14.90
C ALA A 169 -6.76 33.67 15.01
N ASN A 170 -6.89 34.38 13.89
CA ASN A 170 -6.99 35.84 13.81
C ASN A 170 -8.43 36.30 13.65
#